data_AF-A0A7V6AN72-F1
#
_entry.id   AF-A0A7V6AN72-F1
#
_cell.length_a   1.000
_cell.length_b   1.000
_cell.length_c   1.000
_cell.angle_alpha   90.00
_cell.angle_beta   90.00
_cell.angle_gamma   90.00
#
_symmetry.space_group_name_H-M   'P 1'
#
loop_
_entity.id
_entity.type
_entity.pdbx_description
1 polymer ?
#
loop_
_entity_poly.entity_id
_entity_poly.type
_entity_poly.pdbx_seq_one_letter_code
_entity_poly.pdbx_strand_id
1 'polypeptide(L)'
;NWLNSGALGVLPVATDEFLSSDSDAILAASDDEKKRLAKELLNYNRDKGLDFVARFGGKYVIGEAKFLSDFGGSQNSDFEDAIATLETKDANAIKVAILDGVLYLRSRSKMHRFITNPYKNYNIMSALVLREFLYHL
;
A
#
# COMPACT_ATOMS: atom_id res chain seq x y z
N ASN A 1 -0.25 15.17 -4.28
CA ASN A 1 -0.40 13.71 -4.10
C ASN A 1 -0.87 13.12 -5.43
N TRP A 2 -0.14 12.18 -6.02
CA TRP A 2 -0.43 11.62 -7.36
C TRP A 2 -1.76 10.84 -7.40
N LEU A 3 -2.21 10.32 -6.26
CA LEU A 3 -3.52 9.67 -6.12
C LEU A 3 -4.69 10.58 -6.54
N ASN A 4 -4.55 11.90 -6.37
CA ASN A 4 -5.61 12.87 -6.70
C ASN A 4 -5.73 13.16 -8.20
N SER A 5 -4.84 12.61 -9.03
CA SER A 5 -4.89 12.81 -10.49
C SER A 5 -5.91 11.94 -11.22
N GLY A 6 -6.46 10.92 -10.55
CA GLY A 6 -7.27 9.90 -11.20
C GLY A 6 -6.46 8.86 -11.99
N ALA A 7 -5.12 8.85 -11.86
CA ALA A 7 -4.25 7.89 -12.55
C ALA A 7 -4.60 6.41 -12.27
N LEU A 8 -5.20 6.12 -11.11
CA LEU A 8 -5.68 4.80 -10.74
C LEU A 8 -7.11 4.50 -11.25
N GLY A 9 -7.66 5.31 -12.14
CA GLY A 9 -8.98 5.10 -12.77
C GLY A 9 -10.18 5.59 -11.94
N VAL A 10 -9.97 5.99 -10.68
CA VAL A 10 -10.96 6.65 -9.82
C VAL A 10 -10.35 7.85 -9.12
N LEU A 11 -11.18 8.84 -8.77
CA LEU A 11 -10.77 9.92 -7.88
C LEU A 11 -10.92 9.45 -6.42
N PRO A 12 -9.99 9.83 -5.52
CA PRO A 12 -10.17 9.59 -4.10
C PRO A 12 -11.44 10.26 -3.55
N VAL A 13 -12.15 9.57 -2.68
CA VAL A 13 -13.43 10.00 -2.10
C VAL A 13 -13.30 10.23 -0.60
N ALA A 14 -14.13 11.11 -0.04
CA ALA A 14 -14.15 11.38 1.39
C ALA A 14 -14.65 10.15 2.18
N THR A 15 -14.37 10.11 3.48
CA THR A 15 -14.74 9.00 4.37
C THR A 15 -16.23 8.64 4.30
N ASP A 16 -17.13 9.61 4.35
CA ASP A 16 -18.57 9.35 4.32
C ASP A 16 -19.01 8.63 3.04
N GLU A 17 -18.45 9.01 1.89
CA GLU A 17 -18.70 8.36 0.61
C GLU A 17 -18.07 6.96 0.55
N PHE A 18 -16.85 6.81 1.07
CA PHE A 18 -16.16 5.53 1.14
C PHE A 18 -16.97 4.49 1.94
N LEU A 19 -17.58 4.92 3.06
CA LEU A 19 -18.35 4.05 3.96
C LEU A 19 -19.80 3.80 3.52
N SER A 20 -20.39 4.69 2.73
CA SER A 20 -21.80 4.61 2.33
C SER A 20 -22.05 3.90 0.99
N SER A 21 -20.99 3.54 0.28
CA SER A 21 -21.06 2.81 -0.99
C SER A 21 -20.25 1.52 -0.91
N ASP A 22 -20.52 0.57 -1.81
CA ASP A 22 -19.67 -0.61 -2.07
C ASP A 22 -18.84 -0.49 -3.35
N SER A 23 -18.95 0.65 -4.06
CA SER A 23 -18.23 0.89 -5.31
C SER A 23 -16.72 0.97 -5.10
N ASP A 24 -15.95 0.74 -6.17
CA ASP A 24 -14.51 0.92 -6.16
C ASP A 24 -14.14 2.35 -5.75
N ALA A 25 -13.25 2.50 -4.78
CA ALA A 25 -12.94 3.77 -4.16
C ALA A 25 -11.54 3.80 -3.55
N ILE A 26 -10.91 4.97 -3.56
CA ILE A 26 -9.69 5.26 -2.81
C ILE A 26 -10.05 6.26 -1.71
N LEU A 27 -9.62 6.01 -0.48
CA LEU A 27 -9.95 6.88 0.65
C LEU A 27 -9.08 8.14 0.67
N ALA A 28 -9.71 9.30 0.57
CA ALA A 28 -9.12 10.62 0.79
C ALA A 28 -9.33 11.05 2.25
N ALA A 29 -8.42 10.62 3.13
CA ALA A 29 -8.47 10.92 4.55
C ALA A 29 -7.08 11.26 5.11
N SER A 30 -7.05 11.85 6.32
CA SER A 30 -5.79 12.06 7.05
C SER A 30 -5.16 10.73 7.49
N ASP A 31 -3.87 10.73 7.82
CA ASP A 31 -3.19 9.51 8.27
C ASP A 31 -3.82 8.91 9.54
N ASP A 32 -4.22 9.77 10.48
CA ASP A 32 -4.91 9.38 11.70
C ASP A 32 -6.28 8.76 11.41
N GLU A 33 -7.00 9.32 10.44
CA GLU A 33 -8.31 8.83 10.04
C GLU A 33 -8.22 7.51 9.27
N LYS A 34 -7.27 7.36 8.35
CA LYS A 34 -6.97 6.07 7.68
C LYS A 34 -6.62 4.99 8.70
N LYS A 35 -5.77 5.32 9.68
CA LYS A 35 -5.38 4.40 10.75
C LYS A 35 -6.58 3.97 11.61
N ARG A 36 -7.42 4.93 11.99
CA ARG A 36 -8.65 4.69 12.76
C ARG A 36 -9.59 3.76 11.99
N LEU A 37 -9.88 4.07 10.73
CA LEU A 37 -10.77 3.27 9.88
C LEU A 37 -10.20 1.87 9.62
N ALA A 38 -8.90 1.75 9.35
CA ALA A 38 -8.26 0.45 9.18
C ALA A 38 -8.34 -0.40 10.45
N LYS A 39 -8.21 0.21 11.63
CA LYS A 39 -8.39 -0.50 12.90
C LYS A 39 -9.83 -0.97 13.09
N GLU A 40 -10.80 -0.06 12.91
CA GLU A 40 -12.22 -0.32 13.14
C GLU A 40 -12.82 -1.32 12.15
N LEU A 41 -12.51 -1.19 10.85
CA LEU A 41 -13.11 -1.98 9.78
C LEU A 41 -12.30 -3.22 9.42
N LEU A 42 -10.97 -3.12 9.49
CA LEU A 42 -10.07 -4.11 8.92
C LEU A 42 -9.25 -4.84 9.98
N ASN A 43 -9.49 -4.59 11.28
CA ASN A 43 -8.72 -5.18 12.37
C ASN A 43 -7.19 -4.91 12.24
N TYR A 44 -6.82 -3.79 11.64
CA TYR A 44 -5.42 -3.36 11.52
C TYR A 44 -4.94 -2.75 12.85
N ASN A 45 -4.15 -3.50 13.61
CA ASN A 45 -3.73 -3.12 14.97
C ASN A 45 -2.29 -2.60 15.07
N ARG A 46 -1.60 -2.39 13.94
CA ARG A 46 -0.26 -1.80 13.93
C ARG A 46 -0.34 -0.30 14.28
N ASP A 47 0.55 0.16 15.15
CA ASP A 47 0.57 1.55 15.64
C ASP A 47 1.23 2.52 14.64
N LYS A 48 0.79 2.48 13.37
CA LYS A 48 1.34 3.28 12.27
C LYS A 48 0.21 3.66 11.30
N GLY A 49 0.30 4.83 10.69
CA GLY A 49 -0.58 5.24 9.60
C GLY A 49 -0.44 4.33 8.36
N LEU A 50 -1.30 4.54 7.38
CA LEU A 50 -1.25 3.87 6.08
C LEU A 50 -1.20 4.93 5.00
N ASP A 51 -0.25 4.83 4.07
CA ASP A 51 -0.24 5.70 2.90
C ASP A 51 -1.47 5.48 2.00
N PHE A 52 -1.92 4.22 1.90
CA PHE A 52 -2.98 3.80 0.98
C PHE A 52 -4.07 2.97 1.67
N VAL A 53 -5.33 3.36 1.44
CA VAL A 53 -6.54 2.61 1.81
C VAL A 53 -7.52 2.71 0.65
N ALA A 54 -8.02 1.57 0.18
CA ALA A 54 -8.95 1.50 -0.94
C ALA A 54 -9.92 0.32 -0.81
N ARG A 55 -10.96 0.33 -1.64
CA ARG A 55 -11.85 -0.81 -1.90
C ARG A 55 -11.89 -1.02 -3.41
N PHE A 56 -11.59 -2.22 -3.87
CA PHE A 56 -11.68 -2.61 -5.28
C PHE A 56 -12.21 -4.03 -5.39
N GLY A 57 -13.16 -4.28 -6.30
CA GLY A 57 -13.74 -5.62 -6.49
C GLY A 57 -14.42 -6.15 -5.22
N GLY A 58 -14.96 -5.27 -4.38
CA GLY A 58 -15.55 -5.61 -3.08
C GLY A 58 -14.53 -6.02 -1.99
N LYS A 59 -13.23 -5.86 -2.25
CA LYS A 59 -12.15 -6.17 -1.30
C LYS A 59 -11.47 -4.91 -0.81
N TYR A 60 -11.16 -4.86 0.48
CA TYR A 60 -10.32 -3.78 1.03
C TYR A 60 -8.86 -4.02 0.70
N VAL A 61 -8.17 -2.92 0.38
CA VAL A 61 -6.73 -2.89 0.09
C VAL A 61 -6.08 -1.85 0.99
N ILE A 62 -5.00 -2.24 1.67
CA ILE A 62 -4.19 -1.33 2.50
C ILE A 62 -2.73 -1.43 2.12
N GLY A 63 -1.98 -0.34 2.26
CA GLY A 63 -0.57 -0.38 1.94
C GLY A 63 0.24 0.83 2.33
N GLU A 64 1.55 0.68 2.19
CA GLU A 64 2.55 1.74 2.28
C GLU A 64 3.13 2.04 0.90
N ALA A 65 3.51 3.30 0.67
CA ALA A 65 4.08 3.76 -0.57
C ALA A 65 5.44 4.44 -0.33
N LYS A 66 6.50 3.96 -0.98
CA LYS A 66 7.86 4.49 -0.81
C LYS A 66 8.59 4.62 -2.14
N PHE A 67 9.27 5.74 -2.32
CA PHE A 67 10.22 5.92 -3.41
C PHE A 67 11.64 5.74 -2.89
N LEU A 68 12.25 4.59 -3.23
CA LEU A 68 13.55 4.15 -2.76
C LEU A 68 14.63 4.51 -3.78
N SER A 69 15.14 5.74 -3.70
CA SER A 69 16.03 6.31 -4.73
C SER A 69 17.50 5.85 -4.65
N ASP A 70 17.94 5.32 -3.51
CA ASP A 70 19.32 4.87 -3.29
C ASP A 70 19.37 3.69 -2.30
N PHE A 71 20.55 3.09 -2.13
CA PHE A 71 20.81 2.01 -1.20
C PHE A 71 21.33 2.54 0.15
N GLY A 72 20.75 2.07 1.25
CA GLY A 72 21.24 2.36 2.60
C GLY A 72 20.59 3.58 3.27
N GLY A 73 21.06 3.91 4.48
CA GLY A 73 20.48 4.99 5.28
C GLY A 73 19.00 4.77 5.61
N SER A 74 18.22 5.86 5.53
CA SER A 74 16.77 5.84 5.80
C SER A 74 15.97 5.01 4.80
N GLN A 75 16.52 4.72 3.62
CA GLN A 75 15.86 3.89 2.60
C GLN A 75 15.63 2.46 3.11
N ASN A 76 16.56 1.94 3.92
CA ASN A 76 16.39 0.64 4.54
C ASN A 76 15.23 0.66 5.55
N SER A 77 15.10 1.71 6.37
CA SER A 77 13.97 1.81 7.31
C SER A 77 12.64 1.97 6.58
N ASP A 78 12.61 2.73 5.48
CA ASP A 78 11.41 2.88 4.65
C ASP A 78 10.98 1.55 4.01
N PHE A 79 11.95 0.76 3.53
CA PHE A 79 11.68 -0.59 3.03
C PHE A 79 11.14 -1.51 4.12
N GLU A 80 11.79 -1.56 5.30
CA GLU A 80 11.33 -2.39 6.42
C GLU A 80 9.94 -1.97 6.92
N ASP A 81 9.62 -0.67 6.93
CA ASP A 81 8.28 -0.17 7.28
C ASP A 81 7.21 -0.70 6.33
N ALA A 82 7.48 -0.70 5.03
CA ALA A 82 6.56 -1.24 4.03
C ALA A 82 6.38 -2.76 4.17
N ILE A 83 7.47 -3.50 4.45
CA ILE A 83 7.40 -4.94 4.72
C ILE A 83 6.61 -5.23 5.99
N ALA A 84 6.79 -4.45 7.06
CA ALA A 84 6.05 -4.61 8.30
C ALA A 84 4.52 -4.43 8.11
N THR A 85 4.10 -3.55 7.20
CA THR A 85 2.68 -3.43 6.81
C THR A 85 2.19 -4.71 6.14
N LEU A 86 2.97 -5.30 5.22
CA LEU A 86 2.61 -6.58 4.58
C LEU A 86 2.54 -7.74 5.56
N GLU A 87 3.40 -7.76 6.58
CA GLU A 87 3.46 -8.81 7.59
C GLU A 87 2.46 -8.62 8.73
N THR A 88 1.71 -7.50 8.76
CA THR A 88 0.70 -7.26 9.80
C THR A 88 -0.33 -8.40 9.80
N LYS A 89 -0.48 -9.03 10.96
CA LYS A 89 -1.38 -10.17 11.15
C LYS A 89 -2.83 -9.71 11.30
N ASP A 90 -3.74 -10.60 10.95
CA ASP A 90 -5.18 -10.50 11.24
C ASP A 90 -5.91 -9.28 10.62
N ALA A 91 -5.23 -8.54 9.73
CA ALA A 91 -5.85 -7.47 8.95
C ALA A 91 -6.72 -8.06 7.84
N ASN A 92 -8.02 -7.74 7.85
CA ASN A 92 -9.04 -8.16 6.89
C ASN A 92 -8.96 -7.35 5.59
N ALA A 93 -7.78 -7.31 4.98
CA ALA A 93 -7.53 -6.58 3.75
C ALA A 93 -6.38 -7.20 2.95
N ILE A 94 -6.38 -6.98 1.64
CA ILE A 94 -5.23 -7.25 0.79
C ILE A 94 -4.17 -6.20 1.13
N LYS A 95 -2.99 -6.69 1.52
CA LYS A 95 -1.85 -5.82 1.85
C LYS A 95 -0.97 -5.65 0.63
N VAL A 96 -0.59 -4.42 0.34
CA VAL A 96 0.30 -4.06 -0.77
C VAL A 96 1.45 -3.17 -0.29
N ALA A 97 2.61 -3.30 -0.90
CA ALA A 97 3.69 -2.32 -0.79
C ALA A 97 3.93 -1.73 -2.17
N ILE A 98 3.70 -0.42 -2.27
CA ILE A 98 3.81 0.35 -3.51
C ILE A 98 5.21 0.97 -3.50
N LEU A 99 6.18 0.21 -4.01
CA LEU A 99 7.59 0.55 -3.94
C LEU A 99 8.11 0.89 -5.33
N ASP A 100 8.74 2.04 -5.47
CA ASP A 100 9.40 2.49 -6.69
C ASP A 100 10.89 2.75 -6.43
N GLY A 101 11.75 2.56 -7.45
CA GLY A 101 13.17 2.90 -7.38
C GLY A 101 14.13 1.71 -7.47
N VAL A 102 15.24 1.77 -6.75
CA VAL A 102 16.43 0.92 -6.99
C VAL A 102 16.24 -0.55 -6.61
N LEU A 103 15.19 -0.90 -5.87
CA LEU A 103 14.91 -2.27 -5.44
C LEU A 103 14.71 -3.25 -6.60
N TYR A 104 14.22 -2.78 -7.75
CA TYR A 104 14.02 -3.61 -8.94
C TYR A 104 15.31 -3.84 -9.75
N LEU A 105 16.37 -3.06 -9.50
CA LEU A 105 17.65 -3.23 -10.17
C LEU A 105 18.34 -4.48 -9.65
N ARG A 106 18.58 -5.44 -10.56
CA ARG A 106 19.25 -6.69 -10.24
C ARG A 106 20.62 -6.43 -9.62
N SER A 107 20.74 -6.73 -8.33
CA SER A 107 21.91 -6.39 -7.53
C SER A 107 22.04 -7.31 -6.31
N ARG A 108 23.17 -7.20 -5.59
CA ARG A 108 23.38 -7.88 -4.30
C ARG A 108 22.81 -7.08 -3.11
N SER A 109 22.08 -5.99 -3.39
CA SER A 109 21.47 -5.16 -2.35
C SER A 109 20.47 -5.97 -1.51
N LYS A 110 20.28 -5.55 -0.25
CA LYS A 110 19.30 -6.19 0.64
C LYS A 110 17.89 -6.14 0.02
N MET A 111 17.47 -4.96 -0.44
CA MET A 111 16.13 -4.73 -0.99
C MET A 111 15.84 -5.64 -2.20
N HIS A 112 16.72 -5.67 -3.21
CA HIS A 112 16.52 -6.52 -4.39
C HIS A 112 16.45 -8.01 -4.03
N ARG A 113 17.36 -8.45 -3.15
CA ARG A 113 17.33 -9.84 -2.69
C ARG A 113 16.04 -10.16 -1.96
N PHE A 114 15.54 -9.27 -1.10
CA PHE A 114 14.38 -9.53 -0.26
C PHE A 114 13.08 -9.59 -1.06
N ILE A 115 12.88 -8.70 -2.04
CA ILE A 115 11.70 -8.76 -2.91
C ILE A 115 11.71 -9.97 -3.84
N THR A 116 12.89 -10.52 -4.15
CA THR A 116 13.01 -11.76 -4.94
C THR A 116 13.02 -13.02 -4.07
N ASN A 117 13.39 -12.91 -2.79
CA ASN A 117 13.31 -13.94 -1.75
C ASN A 117 13.66 -13.32 -0.36
N PRO A 118 12.80 -13.38 0.67
CA PRO A 118 11.66 -14.29 0.79
C PRO A 118 10.33 -13.74 0.29
N TYR A 119 10.24 -12.45 -0.05
CA TYR A 119 8.97 -11.76 -0.28
C TYR A 119 8.43 -11.85 -1.71
N LYS A 120 8.91 -12.81 -2.51
CA LYS A 120 8.51 -12.99 -3.92
C LYS A 120 7.01 -13.20 -4.15
N ASN A 121 6.30 -13.69 -3.13
CA ASN A 121 4.86 -13.98 -3.19
C ASN A 121 4.03 -12.88 -2.51
N TYR A 122 4.67 -11.82 -2.02
CA TYR A 122 3.98 -10.68 -1.43
C TYR A 122 3.59 -9.71 -2.54
N ASN A 123 2.53 -8.91 -2.32
CA ASN A 123 2.10 -7.89 -3.28
C ASN A 123 3.02 -6.65 -3.19
N ILE A 124 4.23 -6.78 -3.72
CA ILE A 124 5.21 -5.69 -3.83
C ILE A 124 5.28 -5.28 -5.29
N MET A 125 4.96 -4.02 -5.57
CA MET A 125 4.86 -3.54 -6.95
C MET A 125 5.15 -2.06 -7.08
N SER A 126 5.51 -1.63 -8.29
CA SER A 126 5.61 -0.22 -8.66
C SER A 126 4.22 0.42 -8.71
N ALA A 127 4.12 1.73 -8.43
CA ALA A 127 2.88 2.47 -8.64
C ALA A 127 2.39 2.40 -10.10
N LEU A 128 3.31 2.14 -11.05
CA LEU A 128 3.02 2.02 -12.49
C LEU A 128 2.11 0.84 -12.85
N VAL A 129 2.04 -0.20 -12.02
CA VAL A 129 1.20 -1.39 -12.25
C VAL A 129 0.09 -1.53 -11.21
N LEU A 130 -0.02 -0.57 -10.30
CA LEU A 130 -0.99 -0.64 -9.20
C LEU A 130 -2.42 -0.59 -9.72
N ARG A 131 -2.70 0.22 -10.75
CA ARG A 131 -4.04 0.29 -11.35
C ARG A 131 -4.46 -1.07 -11.85
N GLU A 132 -3.64 -1.70 -12.67
CA GLU A 132 -3.92 -3.01 -13.25
C GLU A 132 -4.14 -4.03 -12.13
N PHE A 133 -3.29 -4.05 -11.11
CA PHE A 133 -3.50 -4.91 -9.94
C PHE A 133 -4.88 -4.72 -9.30
N LEU A 134 -5.26 -3.46 -9.00
CA LEU A 134 -6.54 -3.14 -8.34
C LEU A 134 -7.75 -3.60 -9.15
N TYR A 135 -7.74 -3.43 -10.47
CA TYR A 135 -8.86 -3.83 -11.35
C TYR A 135 -8.90 -5.34 -11.64
N HIS A 136 -7.89 -6.12 -11.23
CA HIS A 136 -7.89 -7.58 -11.33
C HIS A 136 -8.26 -8.29 -10.02
N LEU A 137 -8.54 -7.54 -8.94
CA LEU A 137 -8.98 -8.09 -7.66
C LEU A 137 -10.39 -8.66 -7.74
#